data_AF-A0A3R7S284-F1
#
_entry.id   AF-A0A3R7S284-F1
#
_cell.length_a   1.000
_cell.length_b   1.000
_cell.length_c   1.000
_cell.angle_alpha   90.00
_cell.angle_beta   90.00
_cell.angle_gamma   90.00
#
_symmetry.space_group_name_H-M   'P 1'
#
loop_
_entity.id
_entity.type
_entity.pdbx_description
1 polymer ?
#
loop_
_entity_poly.entity_id
_entity_poly.type
_entity_poly.pdbx_seq_one_letter_code
_entity_poly.pdbx_strand_id
1 'polypeptide(L)'
;MSFRFEEKMRLNSTKVFEFMKWIKLNNGLELYPSRIINSLYLDNKNFSMFDHSMEGVTPRKKLRIRTYNNNFFLNDKLNFKKELKITSVEGRFKTSENYNNSIKNVFEGVYDHDYGLCFPVLNVLYERNYFMVNNVRVTIDKNIRYKQVINNHISSTSIYDKFNVVEIKSGNNKQNLFNEDFPFERTRFSKYCRGIEFTNLNCCSDI
;
A
#
# COMPACT_ATOMS: atom_id res chain seq x y z
N MET A 1 0.32 9.67 -23.28
CA MET A 1 0.48 9.13 -21.91
C MET A 1 1.87 9.51 -21.40
N SER A 2 1.99 10.16 -20.24
CA SER A 2 3.31 10.46 -19.66
C SER A 2 3.73 9.34 -18.72
N PHE A 3 4.87 8.71 -18.96
CA PHE A 3 5.49 7.81 -18.00
C PHE A 3 5.76 8.58 -16.69
N ARG A 4 5.38 8.01 -15.54
CA ARG A 4 5.62 8.62 -14.22
C ARG A 4 6.65 7.78 -13.47
N PHE A 5 7.67 8.43 -12.96
CA PHE A 5 8.65 7.81 -12.09
C PHE A 5 8.03 7.61 -10.69
N GLU A 6 8.13 6.39 -10.14
CA GLU A 6 7.70 6.06 -8.78
C GLU A 6 8.79 5.25 -8.08
N GLU A 7 9.27 5.76 -6.95
CA GLU A 7 10.28 5.13 -6.12
C GLU A 7 9.83 5.02 -4.67
N LYS A 8 10.30 3.97 -3.98
CA LYS A 8 9.99 3.70 -2.58
C LYS A 8 11.24 3.43 -1.78
N MET A 9 11.22 3.90 -0.55
CA MET A 9 12.35 3.81 0.37
C MET A 9 11.82 3.39 1.74
N ARG A 10 12.58 2.52 2.43
CA ARG A 10 12.30 2.16 3.82
C ARG A 10 12.95 3.17 4.73
N LEU A 11 12.21 3.60 5.74
CA LEU A 11 12.67 4.58 6.71
C LEU A 11 12.43 4.08 8.14
N ASN A 12 13.51 3.90 8.90
CA ASN A 12 13.39 3.58 10.32
C ASN A 12 12.69 4.73 11.07
N SER A 13 11.96 4.44 12.14
CA SER A 13 11.30 5.45 12.99
C SER A 13 12.28 6.52 13.48
N THR A 14 13.52 6.16 13.80
CA THR A 14 14.57 7.11 14.24
C THR A 14 14.90 8.16 13.18
N LYS A 15 14.75 7.82 11.89
CA LYS A 15 15.08 8.70 10.75
C LYS A 15 13.89 9.53 10.24
N VAL A 16 12.70 9.38 10.85
CA VAL A 16 11.53 10.18 10.48
C VAL A 16 11.77 11.66 10.75
N PHE A 17 12.45 12.00 11.84
CA PHE A 17 12.80 13.38 12.15
C PHE A 17 13.73 13.99 11.08
N GLU A 18 14.76 13.25 10.67
CA GLU A 18 15.68 13.66 9.60
C GLU A 18 14.93 13.88 8.28
N PHE A 19 14.01 12.98 7.92
CA PHE A 19 13.17 13.13 6.75
C PHE A 19 12.33 14.41 6.79
N MET A 20 11.67 14.67 7.92
CA MET A 20 10.85 15.88 8.07
C MET A 20 11.70 17.16 8.01
N LYS A 21 12.91 17.13 8.60
CA LYS A 21 13.88 18.23 8.48
C LYS A 21 14.30 18.45 7.03
N TRP A 22 14.59 17.38 6.29
CA TRP A 22 14.92 17.44 4.87
C TRP A 22 13.79 18.05 4.03
N ILE A 23 12.54 17.64 4.27
CA ILE A 23 11.36 18.22 3.61
C ILE A 23 11.32 19.74 3.84
N LYS A 24 11.51 20.19 5.09
CA LYS A 24 11.50 21.61 5.45
C LYS A 24 12.65 22.39 4.79
N LEU A 25 13.87 21.85 4.80
CA LEU A 25 15.04 22.48 4.19
C LEU A 25 14.91 22.64 2.68
N ASN A 26 14.16 21.75 2.03
CA ASN A 26 13.91 21.78 0.59
C ASN A 26 12.59 22.51 0.23
N ASN A 27 12.11 23.39 1.10
CA ASN A 27 10.86 24.17 0.90
C ASN A 27 9.64 23.29 0.58
N GLY A 28 9.58 22.10 1.21
CA GLY A 28 8.49 21.17 1.02
C GLY A 28 7.17 21.71 1.58
N LEU A 29 6.13 21.68 0.75
CA LEU A 29 4.79 22.13 1.11
C LEU A 29 3.88 20.94 1.42
N GLU A 30 3.06 21.03 2.47
CA GLU A 30 2.02 20.03 2.72
C GLU A 30 0.93 20.16 1.64
N LEU A 31 0.68 19.07 0.91
CA LEU A 31 -0.32 19.05 -0.18
C LEU A 31 -1.73 18.82 0.32
N TYR A 32 -1.87 17.96 1.32
CA TYR A 32 -3.14 17.53 1.88
C TYR A 32 -2.94 17.19 3.36
N PRO A 33 -3.97 17.38 4.19
CA PRO A 33 -3.94 16.89 5.56
C PRO A 33 -3.63 15.40 5.62
N SER A 34 -2.95 14.99 6.71
CA SER A 34 -2.71 13.59 7.02
C SER A 34 -4.00 12.77 6.92
N ARG A 35 -3.91 11.58 6.34
CA ARG A 35 -5.07 10.67 6.20
C ARG A 35 -4.74 9.30 6.72
N ILE A 36 -5.70 8.72 7.43
CA ILE A 36 -5.72 7.30 7.71
C ILE A 36 -6.16 6.60 6.42
N ILE A 37 -5.38 5.62 5.98
CA ILE A 37 -5.73 4.78 4.84
C ILE A 37 -5.93 3.36 5.31
N ASN A 38 -7.09 2.80 4.99
CA ASN A 38 -7.46 1.44 5.34
C ASN A 38 -7.74 0.64 4.06
N SER A 39 -6.97 -0.40 3.82
CA SER A 39 -7.03 -1.20 2.59
C SER A 39 -7.19 -2.68 2.92
N LEU A 40 -8.28 -3.29 2.45
CA LEU A 40 -8.48 -4.73 2.46
C LEU A 40 -7.99 -5.29 1.12
N TYR A 41 -6.92 -6.07 1.14
CA TYR A 41 -6.39 -6.76 -0.04
C TYR A 41 -7.10 -8.09 -0.23
N LEU A 42 -7.33 -8.40 -1.50
CA LEU A 42 -7.98 -9.63 -1.91
C LEU A 42 -6.99 -10.46 -2.74
N ASP A 43 -7.06 -11.78 -2.57
CA ASP A 43 -6.35 -12.74 -3.40
C ASP A 43 -7.20 -14.02 -3.55
N ASN A 44 -6.87 -14.86 -4.51
CA ASN A 44 -7.50 -16.17 -4.64
C ASN A 44 -7.04 -17.12 -3.51
N LYS A 45 -7.68 -18.27 -3.39
CA LYS A 45 -7.36 -19.28 -2.37
C LYS A 45 -5.92 -19.78 -2.42
N ASN A 46 -5.29 -19.69 -3.59
CA ASN A 46 -3.92 -20.14 -3.84
C ASN A 46 -2.90 -19.02 -3.63
N PHE A 47 -3.29 -17.82 -3.18
CA PHE A 47 -2.41 -16.66 -3.01
C PHE A 47 -1.60 -16.30 -4.27
N SER A 48 -2.17 -16.52 -5.46
CA SER A 48 -1.42 -16.37 -6.71
C SER A 48 -1.01 -14.92 -6.98
N MET A 49 -1.76 -13.90 -6.53
CA MET A 49 -1.32 -12.50 -6.67
C MET A 49 -0.09 -12.19 -5.78
N PHE A 50 -0.05 -12.79 -4.59
CA PHE A 50 1.11 -12.74 -3.71
C PHE A 50 2.33 -13.41 -4.36
N ASP A 51 2.20 -14.66 -4.80
CA ASP A 51 3.32 -15.43 -5.37
C ASP A 51 3.90 -14.73 -6.61
N HIS A 52 3.04 -14.33 -7.57
CA HIS A 52 3.50 -13.58 -8.74
C HIS A 52 4.20 -12.26 -8.36
N SER A 53 3.81 -11.64 -7.24
CA SER A 53 4.45 -10.41 -6.76
C SER A 53 5.82 -10.68 -6.12
N MET A 54 5.98 -11.81 -5.43
CA MET A 54 7.23 -12.21 -4.79
C MET A 54 8.26 -12.67 -5.81
N GLU A 55 7.85 -13.50 -6.77
CA GLU A 55 8.69 -13.97 -7.88
C GLU A 55 8.97 -12.88 -8.92
N GLY A 56 8.16 -11.81 -8.93
CA GLY A 56 8.31 -10.71 -9.86
C GLY A 56 7.74 -10.98 -11.25
N VAL A 57 6.92 -12.01 -11.40
CA VAL A 57 6.19 -12.38 -12.63
C VAL A 57 5.37 -11.20 -13.16
N THR A 58 5.26 -11.10 -14.48
CA THR A 58 4.45 -10.11 -15.20
C THR A 58 3.67 -10.79 -16.33
N PRO A 59 2.39 -10.42 -16.57
CA PRO A 59 1.62 -9.43 -15.82
C PRO A 59 1.21 -9.95 -14.43
N ARG A 60 1.16 -9.05 -13.46
CA ARG A 60 0.67 -9.34 -12.11
C ARG A 60 -0.30 -8.29 -11.63
N LYS A 61 -1.24 -8.69 -10.78
CA LYS A 61 -2.27 -7.81 -10.24
C LYS A 61 -2.19 -7.71 -8.71
N LYS A 62 -2.76 -6.62 -8.19
CA LYS A 62 -3.11 -6.46 -6.77
C LYS A 62 -4.50 -5.86 -6.70
N LEU A 63 -5.44 -6.63 -6.17
CA LEU A 63 -6.82 -6.22 -5.94
C LEU A 63 -7.01 -5.77 -4.49
N ARG A 64 -7.70 -4.66 -4.29
CA ARG A 64 -8.05 -4.17 -2.95
C ARG A 64 -9.34 -3.36 -2.92
N ILE A 65 -10.02 -3.40 -1.79
CA ILE A 65 -11.03 -2.41 -1.42
C ILE A 65 -10.40 -1.42 -0.43
N ARG A 66 -10.57 -0.13 -0.65
CA ARG A 66 -9.89 0.92 0.13
C ARG A 66 -10.85 2.02 0.58
N THR A 67 -10.64 2.50 1.79
CA THR A 67 -11.31 3.67 2.36
C THR A 67 -10.31 4.63 3.01
N TYR A 68 -10.78 5.82 3.38
CA TYR A 68 -9.99 6.91 3.93
C TYR A 68 -10.60 7.43 5.23
N ASN A 69 -9.76 7.98 6.10
CA ASN A 69 -10.11 8.65 7.35
C ASN A 69 -10.91 7.79 8.33
N ASN A 70 -10.79 6.46 8.25
CA ASN A 70 -11.40 5.55 9.22
C ASN A 70 -10.56 4.30 9.48
N ASN A 71 -10.43 3.96 10.77
CA ASN A 71 -9.76 2.76 11.27
C ASN A 71 -10.65 1.51 11.22
N PHE A 72 -11.96 1.69 11.29
CA PHE A 72 -12.95 0.62 11.26
C PHE A 72 -13.37 0.36 9.82
N PHE A 73 -12.87 -0.74 9.25
CA PHE A 73 -13.11 -1.07 7.84
C PHE A 73 -14.55 -1.53 7.59
N LEU A 74 -15.19 -2.19 8.56
CA LEU A 74 -16.54 -2.77 8.42
C LEU A 74 -17.65 -1.76 8.74
N ASN A 75 -17.57 -0.57 8.15
CA ASN A 75 -18.60 0.46 8.30
C ASN A 75 -19.18 0.83 6.94
N ASP A 76 -20.41 0.40 6.66
CA ASP A 76 -21.11 0.64 5.39
C ASP A 76 -21.36 2.13 5.08
N LYS A 77 -21.25 3.02 6.08
CA LYS A 77 -21.37 4.48 5.86
C LYS A 77 -20.14 5.08 5.18
N LEU A 78 -19.08 4.30 4.99
CA LEU A 78 -17.84 4.77 4.38
C LEU A 78 -17.87 4.65 2.87
N ASN A 79 -17.19 5.59 2.22
CA ASN A 79 -16.95 5.52 0.79
C ASN A 79 -15.78 4.57 0.52
N PHE A 80 -16.08 3.45 -0.13
CA PHE A 80 -15.08 2.47 -0.55
C PHE A 80 -14.75 2.61 -2.03
N LYS A 81 -13.49 2.33 -2.36
CA LYS A 81 -13.02 2.21 -3.74
C LYS A 81 -12.46 0.83 -3.98
N LYS A 82 -12.94 0.16 -5.03
CA LYS A 82 -12.30 -1.04 -5.58
C LYS A 82 -11.18 -0.59 -6.50
N GLU A 83 -9.98 -1.11 -6.24
CA GLU A 83 -8.79 -0.74 -6.99
C GLU A 83 -8.07 -1.98 -7.47
N LEU A 84 -7.78 -1.99 -8.76
CA LEU A 84 -6.93 -2.99 -9.38
C LEU A 84 -5.64 -2.30 -9.83
N LYS A 85 -4.50 -2.81 -9.37
CA LYS A 85 -3.18 -2.38 -9.85
C LYS A 85 -2.58 -3.50 -10.68
N ILE A 86 -2.23 -3.20 -11.92
CA ILE A 86 -1.61 -4.13 -12.85
C ILE A 86 -0.17 -3.67 -13.10
N THR A 87 0.78 -4.60 -13.01
CA THR A 87 2.16 -4.39 -13.46
C THR A 87 2.46 -5.39 -14.56
N SER A 88 2.72 -4.88 -15.75
CA SER A 88 3.08 -5.66 -16.95
C SER A 88 4.45 -5.22 -17.47
N VAL A 89 4.91 -5.83 -18.56
CA VAL A 89 6.17 -5.48 -19.23
C VAL A 89 6.08 -4.07 -19.83
N GLU A 90 4.90 -3.68 -20.30
CA GLU A 90 4.61 -2.38 -20.93
C GLU A 90 4.48 -1.26 -19.89
N GLY A 91 4.27 -1.60 -18.61
CA GLY A 91 4.25 -0.61 -17.53
C GLY A 91 3.30 -0.93 -16.38
N ARG A 92 2.86 0.12 -15.69
CA ARG A 92 1.97 0.01 -14.52
C ARG A 92 0.67 0.73 -14.79
N PHE A 93 -0.44 0.01 -14.58
CA PHE A 93 -1.79 0.51 -14.75
C PHE A 93 -2.56 0.41 -13.44
N LYS A 94 -3.47 1.35 -13.22
CA LYS A 94 -4.37 1.32 -12.06
C LYS A 94 -5.77 1.73 -12.49
N THR A 95 -6.74 0.90 -12.18
CA THR A 95 -8.16 1.28 -12.20
C THR A 95 -8.65 1.54 -10.79
N SER A 96 -9.65 2.41 -10.67
CA SER A 96 -10.27 2.76 -9.40
C SER A 96 -11.72 3.11 -9.64
N GLU A 97 -12.62 2.33 -9.07
CA GLU A 97 -14.06 2.52 -9.15
C GLU A 97 -14.65 2.63 -7.74
N ASN A 98 -15.82 3.27 -7.62
CA ASN A 98 -16.54 3.26 -6.36
C ASN A 98 -17.08 1.86 -6.10
N TYR A 99 -16.91 1.37 -4.87
CA TYR A 99 -17.49 0.11 -4.43
C TYR A 99 -18.80 0.43 -3.71
N ASN A 100 -19.92 0.23 -4.42
CA ASN A 100 -21.25 0.66 -3.97
C ASN A 100 -22.02 -0.43 -3.20
N ASN A 101 -21.51 -1.67 -3.20
CA ASN A 101 -22.13 -2.76 -2.46
C ASN A 101 -21.82 -2.63 -0.96
N SER A 102 -22.59 -3.32 -0.11
CA SER A 102 -22.21 -3.43 1.30
C SER A 102 -20.79 -3.99 1.41
N ILE A 103 -20.03 -3.44 2.36
CA ILE A 103 -18.66 -3.88 2.58
C ILE A 103 -18.61 -5.33 3.02
N LYS A 104 -19.68 -5.87 3.63
CA LYS A 104 -19.78 -7.27 4.03
C LYS A 104 -19.78 -8.21 2.82
N ASN A 105 -20.34 -7.79 1.68
CA ASN A 105 -20.39 -8.61 0.47
C ASN A 105 -19.00 -8.90 -0.10
N VAL A 106 -17.97 -8.13 0.27
CA VAL A 106 -16.59 -8.41 -0.18
C VAL A 106 -16.10 -9.78 0.30
N PHE A 107 -16.63 -10.28 1.41
CA PHE A 107 -16.27 -11.56 2.00
C PHE A 107 -16.92 -12.76 1.30
N GLU A 108 -17.92 -12.52 0.45
CA GLU A 108 -18.47 -13.54 -0.45
C GLU A 108 -17.54 -13.80 -1.65
N GLY A 109 -16.56 -12.92 -1.84
CA GLY A 109 -15.57 -12.99 -2.91
C GLY A 109 -15.84 -11.98 -4.02
N VAL A 110 -14.77 -11.55 -4.68
CA VAL A 110 -14.79 -10.66 -5.83
C VAL A 110 -14.11 -11.37 -6.99
N TYR A 111 -14.83 -11.50 -8.10
CA TYR A 111 -14.28 -12.13 -9.30
C TYR A 111 -13.25 -11.21 -9.99
N ASP A 112 -12.08 -11.77 -10.29
CA ASP A 112 -11.10 -11.24 -11.24
C ASP A 112 -10.94 -12.25 -12.39
N HIS A 113 -10.79 -11.74 -13.62
CA HIS A 113 -10.69 -12.59 -14.81
C HIS A 113 -9.48 -13.53 -14.81
N ASP A 114 -8.33 -13.09 -14.28
CA ASP A 114 -7.07 -13.85 -14.37
C ASP A 114 -6.87 -14.72 -13.12
N TYR A 115 -7.47 -14.33 -12.00
CA TYR A 115 -7.25 -14.95 -10.69
C TYR A 115 -8.48 -15.70 -10.15
N GLY A 116 -9.62 -15.62 -10.83
CA GLY A 116 -10.88 -16.22 -10.41
C GLY A 116 -11.49 -15.51 -9.21
N LEU A 117 -12.08 -16.27 -8.29
CA LEU A 117 -12.72 -15.71 -7.10
C LEU A 117 -11.68 -15.32 -6.05
N CYS A 118 -11.57 -14.02 -5.76
CA CYS A 118 -10.65 -13.48 -4.78
C CYS A 118 -11.37 -13.10 -3.49
N PHE A 119 -10.80 -13.49 -2.35
CA PHE A 119 -11.34 -13.22 -1.03
C PHE A 119 -10.44 -12.27 -0.26
N PRO A 120 -10.98 -11.53 0.73
CA PRO A 120 -10.17 -10.76 1.65
C PRO A 120 -9.14 -11.61 2.38
N VAL A 121 -7.86 -11.26 2.26
CA VAL A 121 -6.74 -12.00 2.88
C VAL A 121 -5.96 -11.16 3.88
N LEU A 122 -5.94 -9.84 3.72
CA LEU A 122 -5.13 -8.96 4.54
C LEU A 122 -5.74 -7.56 4.63
N ASN A 123 -5.92 -7.07 5.85
CA ASN A 123 -6.23 -5.67 6.10
C ASN A 123 -4.96 -4.89 6.47
N VAL A 124 -4.75 -3.75 5.82
CA VAL A 124 -3.59 -2.88 6.01
C VAL A 124 -4.05 -1.48 6.33
N LEU A 125 -3.61 -0.97 7.47
CA LEU A 125 -3.87 0.39 7.91
C LEU A 125 -2.57 1.16 8.08
N TYR A 126 -2.56 2.43 7.71
CA TYR A 126 -1.42 3.32 7.91
C TYR A 126 -1.87 4.78 7.84
N GLU A 127 -1.04 5.66 8.38
CA GLU A 127 -1.19 7.11 8.26
C GLU A 127 -0.31 7.63 7.12
N ARG A 128 -0.87 8.44 6.23
CA ARG A 128 -0.11 9.03 5.11
C ARG A 128 -0.08 10.54 5.21
N ASN A 129 1.12 11.11 5.22
CA ASN A 129 1.36 12.53 4.99
C ASN A 129 1.76 12.80 3.53
N TYR A 130 1.44 13.98 3.02
CA TYR A 130 1.63 14.36 1.61
C TYR A 130 2.40 15.66 1.49
N PHE A 131 3.48 15.64 0.72
CA PHE A 131 4.35 16.79 0.50
C PHE A 131 4.59 17.03 -0.99
N MET A 132 4.88 18.28 -1.34
CA MET A 132 5.38 18.72 -2.63
C MET A 132 6.74 19.35 -2.44
N VAL A 133 7.76 18.79 -3.08
CA VAL A 133 9.14 19.32 -3.06
C VAL A 133 9.58 19.48 -4.51
N ASN A 134 9.87 20.70 -4.96
CA ASN A 134 10.37 20.97 -6.32
C ASN A 134 9.56 20.32 -7.46
N ASN A 135 8.22 20.39 -7.34
CA ASN A 135 7.22 19.74 -8.22
C ASN A 135 7.26 18.20 -8.22
N VAL A 136 7.90 17.59 -7.22
CA VAL A 136 7.90 16.15 -7.00
C VAL A 136 7.08 15.80 -5.76
N ARG A 137 6.11 14.90 -5.94
CA ARG A 137 5.20 14.51 -4.87
C ARG A 137 5.90 13.48 -4.00
N VAL A 138 6.02 13.79 -2.72
CA VAL A 138 6.60 12.92 -1.72
C VAL A 138 5.52 12.55 -0.72
N THR A 139 5.46 11.29 -0.33
CA THR A 139 4.56 10.84 0.75
C THR A 139 5.33 9.98 1.72
N ILE A 140 4.97 10.05 3.01
CA ILE A 140 5.44 9.12 4.04
C ILE A 140 4.25 8.38 4.62
N ASP A 141 4.36 7.06 4.65
CA ASP A 141 3.41 6.16 5.30
C ASP A 141 4.00 5.72 6.65
N LYS A 142 3.29 6.06 7.72
CA LYS A 142 3.66 5.79 9.12
C LYS A 142 2.68 4.83 9.77
N ASN A 143 3.08 4.28 10.91
CA ASN A 143 2.24 3.40 11.75
C ASN A 143 1.58 2.29 10.92
N ILE A 144 2.35 1.72 9.98
CA ILE A 144 1.86 0.68 9.09
C ILE A 144 1.57 -0.55 9.94
N ARG A 145 0.33 -1.02 9.89
CA ARG A 145 -0.10 -2.21 10.62
C ARG A 145 -0.90 -3.15 9.74
N TYR A 146 -0.71 -4.43 10.02
CA TYR A 146 -1.27 -5.54 9.27
C TYR A 146 -2.21 -6.32 10.18
N LYS A 147 -3.39 -6.66 9.67
CA LYS A 147 -4.37 -7.51 10.34
C LYS A 147 -4.72 -8.65 9.40
N GLN A 148 -4.50 -9.87 9.88
CA GLN A 148 -4.88 -11.06 9.13
C GLN A 148 -6.40 -11.12 8.96
N VAL A 149 -6.85 -11.76 7.88
CA VAL A 149 -8.25 -12.10 7.69
C VAL A 149 -8.38 -13.61 7.72
N ILE A 150 -9.13 -14.14 8.69
CA ILE A 150 -9.38 -15.58 8.87
C ILE A 150 -10.89 -15.78 8.92
N ASN A 151 -11.40 -16.77 8.19
CA ASN A 151 -12.83 -17.13 8.19
C ASN A 151 -13.76 -15.92 8.01
N ASN A 152 -13.42 -15.03 7.06
CA ASN A 152 -14.15 -13.79 6.79
C ASN A 152 -14.18 -12.76 7.93
N HIS A 153 -13.30 -12.89 8.93
CA HIS A 153 -13.14 -11.94 10.01
C HIS A 153 -11.77 -11.27 9.97
N ILE A 154 -11.77 -9.93 10.03
CA ILE A 154 -10.54 -9.16 10.21
C ILE A 154 -10.11 -9.27 11.66
N SER A 155 -8.88 -9.72 11.91
CA SER A 155 -8.35 -9.86 13.27
C SER A 155 -8.44 -8.56 14.08
N SER A 156 -8.76 -8.68 15.36
CA SER A 156 -8.69 -7.58 16.32
C SER A 156 -7.24 -7.16 16.55
N THR A 157 -6.32 -8.13 16.58
CA THR A 157 -4.87 -7.94 16.75
C THR A 157 -4.23 -7.40 15.48
N SER A 158 -3.13 -6.66 15.64
CA SER A 158 -2.38 -6.10 14.52
C SER A 158 -0.88 -6.22 14.72
N ILE A 159 -0.17 -6.56 13.66
CA ILE A 159 1.29 -6.58 13.60
C ILE A 159 1.75 -5.23 13.05
N TYR A 160 2.66 -4.55 13.75
CA TYR A 160 3.22 -3.28 13.30
C TYR A 160 4.48 -3.49 12.46
N ASP A 161 4.59 -2.74 11.37
CA ASP A 161 5.83 -2.64 10.63
C ASP A 161 6.84 -1.76 11.37
N LYS A 162 8.09 -2.21 11.44
CA LYS A 162 9.20 -1.44 12.02
C LYS A 162 9.59 -0.26 11.13
N PHE A 163 9.26 -0.32 9.84
CA PHE A 163 9.61 0.72 8.87
C PHE A 163 8.43 1.58 8.49
N ASN A 164 8.71 2.87 8.34
CA ASN A 164 7.90 3.80 7.57
C ASN A 164 8.29 3.69 6.08
N VAL A 165 7.39 4.09 5.19
CA VAL A 165 7.63 4.01 3.75
C VAL A 165 7.54 5.40 3.15
N VAL A 166 8.65 5.87 2.59
CA VAL A 166 8.66 7.08 1.78
C VAL A 166 8.42 6.67 0.33
N GLU A 167 7.53 7.38 -0.36
CA GLU A 167 7.20 7.19 -1.76
C GLU A 167 7.34 8.51 -2.50
N ILE A 168 8.11 8.52 -3.58
CA ILE A 168 8.39 9.68 -4.42
C ILE A 168 7.74 9.45 -5.78
N LYS A 169 6.99 10.43 -6.28
CA LYS A 169 6.33 10.41 -7.59
C LYS A 169 6.63 11.67 -8.38
N SER A 170 7.19 11.51 -9.58
CA SER A 170 7.51 12.61 -10.48
C SER A 170 6.98 12.36 -11.89
N GLY A 171 6.57 13.43 -12.57
CA GLY A 171 6.20 13.40 -14.00
C GLY A 171 7.40 13.39 -14.94
N ASN A 172 8.55 13.91 -14.49
CA ASN A 172 9.80 13.96 -15.26
C ASN A 172 10.88 13.12 -14.58
N ASN A 173 11.89 12.70 -15.33
CA ASN A 173 13.03 11.92 -14.83
C ASN A 173 14.00 12.80 -14.02
N LYS A 174 13.52 13.42 -12.94
CA LYS A 174 14.33 14.23 -12.00
C LYS A 174 15.01 13.33 -10.95
N GLN A 175 15.69 12.26 -11.41
CA GLN A 175 16.40 11.32 -10.53
C GLN A 175 17.44 12.02 -9.63
N ASN A 176 18.10 13.06 -10.16
CA ASN A 176 19.24 13.68 -9.48
C ASN A 176 18.89 14.43 -8.20
N LEU A 177 17.65 14.93 -8.05
CA LEU A 177 17.23 15.69 -6.85
C LEU A 177 17.17 14.87 -5.56
N PHE A 178 17.08 13.54 -5.66
CA PHE A 178 16.95 12.65 -4.51
C PHE A 178 18.10 11.65 -4.42
N ASN A 179 19.05 11.67 -5.37
CA ASN A 179 20.20 10.77 -5.36
C ASN A 179 21.33 11.31 -4.48
N GLU A 180 21.55 12.62 -4.47
CA GLU A 180 22.67 13.24 -3.73
C GLU A 180 22.30 13.62 -2.29
N ASP A 181 21.05 14.04 -2.04
CA ASP A 181 20.64 14.57 -0.74
C ASP A 181 19.90 13.57 0.19
N PHE A 182 19.67 12.33 -0.26
CA PHE A 182 18.71 11.43 0.39
C PHE A 182 19.16 9.95 0.45
N PRO A 183 20.05 9.58 1.39
CA PRO A 183 20.72 8.29 1.45
C PRO A 183 19.89 7.21 2.18
N PHE A 184 18.59 7.12 1.91
CA PHE A 184 17.79 6.00 2.44
C PHE A 184 17.80 4.80 1.50
N GLU A 185 17.58 3.63 2.08
CA GLU A 185 17.64 2.39 1.35
C GLU A 185 16.47 2.31 0.35
N ARG A 186 16.81 2.36 -0.93
CA ARG A 186 15.88 2.20 -2.05
C ARG A 186 15.53 0.73 -2.17
N THR A 187 14.26 0.41 -1.99
CA THR A 187 13.83 -1.00 -1.92
C THR A 187 12.49 -1.19 -2.60
N ARG A 188 12.30 -2.39 -3.15
CA ARG A 188 10.97 -2.83 -3.57
C ARG A 188 10.13 -3.03 -2.32
N PHE A 189 9.18 -2.12 -2.07
CA PHE A 189 8.29 -2.22 -0.92
C PHE A 189 6.82 -2.40 -1.34
N SER A 190 6.25 -3.53 -0.92
CA SER A 190 4.82 -3.84 -1.09
C SER A 190 4.21 -4.14 0.27
N LYS A 191 3.38 -3.22 0.78
CA LYS A 191 2.62 -3.42 2.03
C LYS A 191 1.80 -4.71 2.02
N TYR A 192 1.30 -5.11 0.85
CA TYR A 192 0.54 -6.35 0.70
C TYR A 192 1.42 -7.57 0.97
N CYS A 193 2.42 -7.80 0.10
CA CYS A 193 3.37 -8.91 0.24
C CYS A 193 4.00 -8.98 1.63
N ARG A 194 4.50 -7.85 2.13
CA ARG A 194 5.12 -7.79 3.46
C ARG A 194 4.15 -8.13 4.59
N GLY A 195 2.90 -7.71 4.49
CA GLY A 195 1.88 -8.05 5.48
C GLY A 195 1.47 -9.52 5.41
N ILE A 196 1.43 -10.13 4.22
CA ILE A 196 1.22 -11.58 4.07
C ILE A 196 2.37 -12.36 4.72
N GLU A 197 3.62 -12.01 4.42
CA GLU A 197 4.79 -12.63 5.05
C GLU A 197 4.72 -12.53 6.59
N PHE A 198 4.42 -11.34 7.14
CA PHE A 198 4.34 -11.14 8.59
C PHE A 198 3.19 -11.90 9.25
N THR A 199 2.03 -11.96 8.60
CA THR A 199 0.87 -12.65 9.16
C THR A 199 0.96 -14.17 9.03
N ASN A 200 1.60 -14.69 7.99
CA ASN A 200 1.83 -16.13 7.81
C ASN A 200 2.95 -16.66 8.71
N LEU A 201 4.05 -15.92 8.91
CA LEU A 201 5.15 -16.34 9.78
C LEU A 201 4.74 -16.53 11.24
N ASN A 202 3.72 -15.78 11.70
CA ASN A 202 3.17 -15.91 13.05
C ASN A 202 2.24 -17.12 13.23
N CYS A 203 1.83 -17.81 12.15
CA CYS A 203 1.09 -19.07 12.28
C CYS A 203 2.02 -20.27 12.54
N CYS A 204 3.32 -20.15 12.28
CA CYS A 204 4.30 -21.21 12.52
C CYS A 204 4.91 -21.18 13.93
N SER A 205 4.58 -20.18 14.76
CA SER A 205 5.02 -20.13 16.17
C SER A 205 4.03 -20.77 17.14
N ASP A 206 2.88 -21.26 16.65
CA ASP A 206 1.80 -21.85 17.45
C ASP A 206 1.58 -23.36 17.15
N ILE A 207 2.61 -24.07 16.66
CA ILE A 207 2.61 -25.54 16.50
C ILE A 207 3.75 -26.15 17.34
#